data_AF-A0A7S7NPM3-F1
#
_entry.id   AF-A0A7S7NPM3-F1
#
_cell.length_a   1.000
_cell.length_b   1.000
_cell.length_c   1.000
_cell.angle_alpha   90.00
_cell.angle_beta   90.00
_cell.angle_gamma   90.00
#
_symmetry.space_group_name_H-M   'P 1'
#
loop_
_entity.id
_entity.type
_entity.pdbx_description
1 polymer ?
#
loop_
_entity_poly.entity_id
_entity_poly.type
_entity_poly.pdbx_seq_one_letter_code
_entity_poly.pdbx_strand_id
1 'polypeptide(L)'
;MTSLLHNAKQLLETAAGSVEAGLDTGDWTVFIGPQGGLQMVAGADYALANLSADRGASAAWRVSRHSGTVRVEGLAGTDHCVLESRPRTATLHRLLSDVRLYELAA
;
A
#
# COMPACT_ATOMS: atom_id res chain seq x y z
N MET A 1 5.30 -9.22 15.61
CA MET A 1 5.00 -8.44 14.38
C MET A 1 4.30 -7.17 14.83
N THR A 2 4.83 -5.98 14.52
CA THR A 2 4.22 -4.71 14.93
C THR A 2 2.85 -4.55 14.26
N SER A 3 1.83 -4.08 15.00
CA SER A 3 0.48 -3.85 14.47
C SER A 3 0.49 -2.92 13.24
N LEU A 4 1.44 -1.98 13.21
CA LEU A 4 1.68 -1.07 12.08
C LEU A 4 1.89 -1.81 10.75
N LEU A 5 2.86 -2.73 10.71
CA LEU A 5 3.23 -3.44 9.48
C LEU A 5 2.14 -4.42 9.06
N HIS A 6 1.51 -5.10 10.02
CA HIS A 6 0.41 -6.03 9.74
C HIS A 6 -0.76 -5.31 9.07
N ASN A 7 -1.17 -4.16 9.61
CA ASN A 7 -2.24 -3.35 9.05
C ASN A 7 -1.85 -2.77 7.68
N ALA A 8 -0.61 -2.31 7.52
CA ALA A 8 -0.11 -1.84 6.23
C ALA A 8 -0.20 -2.94 5.16
N LYS A 9 0.12 -4.19 5.51
CA LYS A 9 0.02 -5.34 4.60
C LYS A 9 -1.44 -5.60 4.19
N GLN A 10 -2.37 -5.60 5.13
CA GLN A 10 -3.80 -5.80 4.85
C GLN A 10 -4.39 -4.69 3.97
N LEU A 11 -3.98 -3.44 4.22
CA LEU A 11 -4.35 -2.30 3.37
C LEU A 11 -3.80 -2.47 1.96
N LEU A 12 -2.53 -2.88 1.82
CA LEU A 12 -1.90 -3.12 0.52
C LEU A 12 -2.64 -4.21 -0.25
N GLU A 13 -2.90 -5.36 0.38
CA GLU A 13 -3.59 -6.50 -0.24
C GLU A 13 -5.00 -6.11 -0.71
N THR A 14 -5.74 -5.38 0.11
CA THR A 14 -7.11 -4.92 -0.20
C THR A 14 -7.12 -3.92 -1.35
N ALA A 15 -6.23 -2.92 -1.31
CA ALA A 15 -6.13 -1.90 -2.34
C ALA A 15 -5.62 -2.49 -3.66
N ALA A 16 -4.64 -3.41 -3.61
CA ALA A 16 -4.15 -4.10 -4.80
C ALA A 16 -5.24 -4.97 -5.43
N GLY A 17 -6.01 -5.73 -4.64
CA GLY A 17 -7.14 -6.52 -5.14
C GLY A 17 -8.22 -5.66 -5.80
N SER A 18 -8.44 -4.44 -5.30
CA SER A 18 -9.37 -3.48 -5.93
C SER A 18 -8.89 -3.01 -7.31
N VAL A 19 -7.59 -2.72 -7.44
CA VAL A 19 -6.96 -2.38 -8.73
C VAL A 19 -7.06 -3.54 -9.71
N GLU A 20 -6.82 -4.78 -9.26
CA GLU A 20 -6.97 -5.98 -10.10
C GLU A 20 -8.41 -6.21 -10.58
N ALA A 21 -9.40 -5.81 -9.78
CA ALA A 21 -10.81 -5.85 -10.15
C ALA A 21 -11.25 -4.68 -11.07
N GLY A 22 -10.32 -3.79 -11.46
CA GLY A 22 -10.63 -2.61 -12.27
C GLY A 22 -11.37 -1.51 -11.52
N LEU A 23 -11.39 -1.55 -10.18
CA LEU A 23 -11.99 -0.53 -9.34
C LEU A 23 -10.96 0.56 -9.05
N ASP A 24 -11.10 1.72 -9.69
CA ASP A 24 -10.40 2.91 -9.27
C ASP A 24 -11.16 3.58 -8.13
N THR A 25 -10.52 3.62 -6.98
CA THR A 25 -11.11 4.16 -5.76
C THR A 25 -10.38 5.39 -5.24
N GLY A 26 -9.41 5.90 -6.01
CA GLY A 26 -8.59 7.04 -5.64
C GLY A 26 -7.64 6.75 -4.47
N ASP A 27 -6.87 7.76 -4.05
CA ASP A 27 -5.97 7.65 -2.92
C ASP A 27 -6.70 7.86 -1.59
N TRP A 28 -6.18 7.28 -0.51
CA TRP A 28 -6.80 7.39 0.81
C TRP A 28 -5.80 7.56 1.94
N THR A 29 -6.27 8.16 3.03
CA THR A 29 -5.58 8.22 4.31
C THR A 29 -6.42 7.50 5.36
N VAL A 30 -5.83 6.56 6.08
CA VAL A 30 -6.48 5.76 7.14
C VAL A 30 -5.73 5.99 8.44
N PHE A 31 -6.44 6.20 9.55
CA PHE A 31 -5.77 6.34 10.85
C PHE A 31 -6.62 5.84 12.01
N ILE A 32 -5.97 5.51 13.11
CA ILE A 32 -6.61 5.16 14.38
C ILE A 32 -6.67 6.43 15.23
N GLY A 33 -7.87 6.94 15.45
CA GLY A 33 -8.09 8.13 16.26
C GLY A 33 -7.82 7.89 17.75
N PRO A 34 -7.86 8.95 18.58
CA PRO A 34 -7.55 8.88 20.01
C PRO A 34 -8.53 8.00 20.80
N GLN A 35 -9.73 7.75 20.27
CA GLN A 35 -10.72 6.84 20.85
C GLN A 35 -10.57 5.39 20.35
N GLY A 36 -9.51 5.08 19.58
CA GLY A 36 -9.25 3.74 19.04
C GLY A 36 -10.06 3.38 17.78
N GLY A 37 -10.97 4.26 17.33
CA GLY A 37 -11.74 4.05 16.11
C GLY A 37 -10.91 4.24 14.84
N LEU A 38 -11.18 3.43 13.82
CA LEU A 38 -10.60 3.57 12.49
C LEU A 38 -11.34 4.66 11.71
N GLN A 39 -10.58 5.61 11.17
CA GLN A 39 -11.08 6.71 10.36
C GLN A 39 -10.42 6.66 8.97
N MET A 40 -11.20 7.00 7.94
CA MET A 40 -10.75 7.03 6.56
C MET A 40 -11.12 8.38 5.94
N VAL A 41 -10.15 8.96 5.23
CA VAL A 41 -10.28 10.24 4.52
C VAL A 41 -9.90 9.98 3.06
N ALA A 42 -10.76 10.43 2.14
CA ALA A 42 -10.45 10.39 0.72
C ALA A 42 -9.33 11.39 0.39
N GLY A 43 -8.40 10.98 -0.47
CA GLY A 43 -7.18 11.73 -0.81
C GLY A 43 -5.96 11.34 0.03
N ALA A 44 -4.79 11.72 -0.48
CA ALA A 44 -3.48 11.52 0.15
C ALA A 44 -2.86 12.85 0.67
N ASP A 45 -3.63 13.92 0.73
CA ASP A 45 -3.11 15.28 0.94
C ASP A 45 -2.57 15.53 2.37
N TYR A 46 -2.95 14.69 3.33
CA TYR A 46 -2.48 14.81 4.72
C TYR A 46 -1.13 14.14 4.92
N ALA A 47 -0.11 14.93 5.29
CA ALA A 47 1.16 14.38 5.77
C ALA A 47 0.92 13.50 7.00
N LEU A 48 1.44 12.26 6.98
CA LEU A 48 1.22 11.29 8.07
C LEU A 48 1.66 11.83 9.44
N ALA A 49 2.75 12.60 9.48
CA ALA A 49 3.24 13.24 10.70
C ALA A 49 2.23 14.23 11.31
N ASN A 50 1.43 14.91 10.49
CA ASN A 50 0.45 15.88 10.95
C ASN A 50 -0.79 15.19 11.54
N LEU A 51 -1.08 13.94 11.17
CA LEU A 51 -2.26 13.22 11.70
C LEU A 51 -2.13 12.95 13.20
N SER A 52 -0.92 12.68 13.69
CA SER A 52 -0.69 12.53 15.11
C SER A 52 -0.88 13.87 15.85
N ALA A 53 -0.37 14.98 15.30
CA ALA A 53 -0.47 16.30 15.92
C ALA A 53 -1.90 16.88 15.88
N ASP A 54 -2.56 16.82 14.72
CA ASP A 54 -3.83 17.51 14.47
C ASP A 54 -5.05 16.68 14.88
N ARG A 55 -4.94 15.35 14.81
CA ARG A 55 -6.07 14.42 15.02
C ARG A 55 -5.85 13.41 16.15
N GLY A 56 -4.70 13.45 16.83
CA GLY A 56 -4.38 12.51 17.90
C GLY A 56 -4.26 11.07 17.41
N ALA A 57 -3.83 10.88 16.15
CA ALA A 57 -3.70 9.56 15.57
C ALA A 57 -2.57 8.75 16.24
N SER A 58 -2.89 7.56 16.74
CA SER A 58 -1.92 6.61 17.32
C SER A 58 -1.16 5.82 16.25
N ALA A 59 -1.80 5.62 15.10
CA ALA A 59 -1.20 5.09 13.88
C ALA A 59 -1.92 5.64 12.67
N ALA A 60 -1.20 5.85 11.58
CA ALA A 60 -1.75 6.31 10.32
C ALA A 60 -1.09 5.60 9.14
N TRP A 61 -1.86 5.44 8.07
CA TRP A 61 -1.43 4.88 6.80
C TRP A 61 -1.94 5.74 5.65
N ARG A 62 -1.09 5.92 4.64
CA ARG A 62 -1.45 6.53 3.37
C ARG A 62 -1.40 5.45 2.31
N VAL A 63 -2.49 5.31 1.57
CA VAL A 63 -2.61 4.40 0.43
C VAL A 63 -2.63 5.25 -0.83
N SER A 64 -1.57 5.14 -1.64
CA SER A 64 -1.43 5.82 -2.93
C SER A 64 -1.43 4.81 -4.07
N ARG A 65 -2.15 5.12 -5.15
CA ARG A 65 -2.29 4.27 -6.33
C ARG A 65 -1.72 4.99 -7.54
N HIS A 66 -0.72 4.40 -8.19
CA HIS A 66 -0.11 4.99 -9.37
C HIS A 66 0.18 3.92 -10.41
N SER A 67 -0.29 4.11 -11.64
CA SER A 67 0.06 3.25 -12.80
C SER A 67 -0.15 1.74 -12.56
N GLY A 68 -1.20 1.36 -11.83
CA GLY A 68 -1.51 -0.04 -11.51
C GLY A 68 -0.69 -0.64 -10.36
N THR A 69 0.13 0.14 -9.67
CA THR A 69 0.76 -0.24 -8.39
C THR A 69 0.08 0.47 -7.23
N VAL A 70 0.21 -0.13 -6.06
CA VAL A 70 -0.30 0.38 -4.79
C VAL A 70 0.87 0.50 -3.85
N ARG A 71 0.97 1.65 -3.19
CA ARG A 71 1.96 1.90 -2.14
C ARG A 71 1.22 2.27 -0.86
N VAL A 72 1.67 1.68 0.25
CA VAL A 72 1.16 1.95 1.59
C VAL A 72 2.30 2.43 2.45
N GLU A 73 2.22 3.68 2.89
CA GLU A 73 3.13 4.27 3.87
C GLU A 73 2.44 4.25 5.22
N GLY A 74 3.13 3.84 6.29
CA GLY A 74 2.58 3.78 7.64
C GLY A 74 3.49 4.48 8.65
N LEU A 75 2.88 5.13 9.65
CA LEU A 75 3.55 5.80 10.76
C LEU A 75 2.84 5.49 12.09
N ALA A 76 3.57 5.12 13.13
CA ALA A 76 3.09 5.03 14.50
C ALA A 76 4.21 5.43 15.47
N GLY A 77 4.07 6.58 16.13
CA GLY A 77 5.16 7.16 16.91
C GLY A 77 6.39 7.41 16.05
N THR A 78 7.51 6.74 16.36
CA THR A 78 8.76 6.79 15.59
C THR A 78 8.88 5.67 14.54
N ASP A 79 7.99 4.67 14.58
CA ASP A 79 8.01 3.55 13.66
C ASP A 79 7.40 3.96 12.33
N HIS A 80 8.09 3.64 11.25
CA HIS A 80 7.62 3.86 9.89
C HIS A 80 7.73 2.59 9.06
N CYS A 81 6.83 2.41 8.11
CA CYS A 81 6.92 1.35 7.13
C CYS A 81 6.44 1.82 5.76
N VAL A 82 6.97 1.19 4.72
CA VAL A 82 6.52 1.40 3.34
C VAL A 82 6.40 0.03 2.70
N LEU A 83 5.22 -0.26 2.14
CA LEU A 83 4.95 -1.46 1.37
C LEU A 83 4.48 -1.07 -0.03
N GLU A 84 4.89 -1.83 -1.03
CA GLU A 84 4.55 -1.54 -2.43
C GLU A 84 4.19 -2.83 -3.16
N SER A 85 3.11 -2.80 -3.93
CA SER A 85 2.74 -3.90 -4.81
C SER A 85 3.59 -3.87 -6.07
N ARG A 86 3.93 -5.05 -6.58
CA ARG A 86 4.67 -5.15 -7.83
C ARG A 86 3.69 -5.13 -9.01
N PRO A 87 3.98 -4.37 -10.08
CA PRO A 87 3.15 -4.40 -11.27
C PRO A 87 3.20 -5.80 -11.91
N ARG A 88 2.05 -6.33 -12.36
CA ARG A 88 1.96 -7.66 -12.99
C ARG A 88 2.87 -7.80 -14.21
N THR A 89 3.10 -6.72 -14.97
CA THR A 89 4.04 -6.71 -16.11
C THR A 89 5.46 -7.04 -15.68
N ALA A 90 5.92 -6.56 -14.53
CA ALA A 90 7.22 -6.92 -13.98
C ALA A 90 7.28 -8.40 -13.57
N THR A 91 6.17 -8.94 -13.04
CA THR A 91 6.06 -10.37 -12.71
C THR A 91 6.04 -11.25 -13.97
N LEU A 92 5.29 -10.85 -15.01
CA LEU A 92 5.25 -11.53 -16.31
C LEU A 92 6.63 -11.54 -16.98
N HIS A 93 7.31 -10.39 -17.05
CA HIS A 93 8.67 -10.33 -17.56
C HIS A 93 9.60 -11.27 -16.80
N ARG A 94 9.54 -11.29 -15.46
CA ARG A 94 10.34 -12.20 -14.64
C ARG A 94 10.06 -13.67 -14.95
N LEU A 95 8.80 -14.04 -15.14
CA LEU A 95 8.40 -15.40 -15.50
C LEU A 95 8.87 -15.77 -16.91
N LEU A 96 8.83 -14.83 -17.86
CA LEU A 96 9.34 -15.01 -19.22
C LEU A 96 10.87 -15.13 -19.25
N SER A 97 11.59 -14.38 -18.42
CA SER A 97 13.06 -14.51 -18.29
C SER A 97 13.49 -15.88 -17.77
N ASP A 98 12.63 -16.55 -17.01
CA ASP A 98 12.89 -17.89 -16.45
C ASP A 98 12.54 -19.02 -17.46
N VAL A 99 11.86 -18.68 -18.55
CA VAL A 99 11.69 -19.61 -19.67
C VAL A 99 13.02 -19.69 -20.41
N ARG A 100 13.78 -20.77 -20.17
CA ARG A 100 14.87 -21.16 -21.07
C ARG A 100 14.26 -21.42 -22.44
N LEU A 101 14.36 -20.46 -23.33
CA LEU A 101 14.06 -20.66 -24.75
C LEU A 101 15.01 -21.76 -25.22
N TYR A 102 14.44 -22.94 -25.54
CA TYR A 102 15.22 -24.03 -26.10
C TYR A 102 15.77 -23.56 -27.45
N GLU A 103 17.09 -23.48 -27.57
CA GLU A 103 17.76 -23.38 -28.86
C GLU A 103 17.50 -24.68 -29.63
N LEU A 104 16.81 -24.57 -30.77
CA LEU A 104 16.80 -25.63 -31.77
C LEU A 104 18.18 -25.64 -32.42
N ALA A 105 19.01 -26.60 -32.01
CA ALA A 105 20.26 -26.91 -32.71
C ALA A 105 19.91 -27.39 -34.13
N ALA A 106 20.50 -26.72 -35.11
CA ALA A 106 20.39 -27.01 -36.55
C ALA A 106 21.17 -28.27 -36.94
#